data_AF-A0A3L7QNW1-F1
#
_entry.id   AF-A0A3L7QNW1-F1
#
_cell.length_a   1.000
_cell.length_b   1.000
_cell.length_c   1.000
_cell.angle_alpha   90.00
_cell.angle_beta   90.00
_cell.angle_gamma   90.00
#
_symmetry.space_group_name_H-M   'P 1'
#
loop_
_entity.id
_entity.type
_entity.pdbx_description
1 polymer ?
#
loop_
_entity_poly.entity_id
_entity_poly.type
_entity_poly.pdbx_seq_one_letter_code
_entity_poly.pdbx_strand_id
1 'polypeptide(L)'
;MNWRVFLKSFVALGLLFFGCLSMLSAAVTPEQKKELIELNRTLPAVAVHIRKKEYTEAENALKAVEDKIVEIAKAAEVESTDKAFSAINKTIATHRKNLDKAQGKTAPKPGKPEAVSFAKNVAPLINEKCVSCHGPSMQCANLRLDTFANWKKGGKGGLLLTPGVPQQSLIMARLTVADARARMPKDEDALERDQLALVSNWISQGAMFDGDSEDTVLSRLRLKTEVEEEEKSIVIAKPKGTETVSFTKDIAPFMANLCVRCHSGNNPNGGLSLETFYNMMRGGDSGKVVLPGEPKDKSRLYRLTGGLENPRMPQGQARITRQNYNDLTKWFEEGCVFDGVDPKTPLRSFVKSEAEMTADKYANYSPAQFQQLRKDRTADQMKRAVPNDPVTYLESDDFLVCGNANEARLKQAESWAKEQVDALRKGLGAPSGPLWKGRLAVIVMKDRFSYTEFNQTVNGRQAPDGMQGHSVVADTYEDAYVVLEDVGDEVDLKSPGLRVNLIDQVTGAYLKRNGSKLPNWLIRGTGLAMAAQVAGRNAYLESLPRESMTIVPTLVNPQDVFADDSFSPGTIGAVGYTLVEYLLKNGGPVKFGQYINELQGGAAATDASTKVYGMDAATLGAQFRAGLTGK
;
A
#
# COMPACT_ATOMS: atom_id res chain seq x y z
N MET A 1 71.73 9.09 -32.51
CA MET A 1 71.52 10.51 -32.17
C MET A 1 70.66 10.55 -30.91
N ASN A 2 71.07 10.94 -29.70
CA ASN A 2 72.30 11.42 -29.06
C ASN A 2 72.11 11.11 -27.54
N TRP A 3 73.06 10.42 -26.87
CA TRP A 3 74.06 10.97 -25.92
C TRP A 3 73.50 11.12 -24.48
N ARG A 4 73.75 10.23 -23.48
CA ARG A 4 74.91 10.07 -22.55
C ARG A 4 75.33 11.33 -21.77
N VAL A 5 75.97 11.10 -20.61
CA VAL A 5 76.93 11.96 -19.82
C VAL A 5 76.35 12.67 -18.58
N PHE A 6 76.92 12.70 -17.36
CA PHE A 6 78.13 12.20 -16.63
C PHE A 6 77.82 12.39 -15.10
N LEU A 7 78.15 11.49 -14.17
CA LEU A 7 79.40 11.31 -13.39
C LEU A 7 79.85 12.47 -12.46
N LYS A 8 80.02 12.15 -11.14
CA LYS A 8 81.09 12.54 -10.18
C LYS A 8 80.65 12.12 -8.76
N SER A 9 81.12 11.00 -8.19
CA SER A 9 82.39 10.77 -7.46
C SER A 9 82.62 11.67 -6.24
N PHE A 10 82.61 11.07 -5.04
CA PHE A 10 83.59 11.36 -3.99
C PHE A 10 83.86 10.11 -3.12
N VAL A 11 85.14 9.95 -2.78
CA VAL A 11 85.83 8.81 -2.17
C VAL A 11 86.06 9.08 -0.68
N ALA A 12 86.02 8.05 0.17
CA ALA A 12 86.93 7.79 1.31
C ALA A 12 86.34 6.69 2.22
N LEU A 13 87.06 5.91 3.03
CA LEU A 13 88.42 5.39 3.13
C LEU A 13 88.39 4.58 4.46
N GLY A 14 89.02 3.41 4.51
CA GLY A 14 89.29 2.64 5.73
C GLY A 14 88.80 1.19 5.64
N LEU A 15 89.48 0.13 6.06
CA LEU A 15 90.86 -0.17 6.51
C LEU A 15 90.83 -1.67 6.89
N LEU A 16 91.87 -2.44 6.49
CA LEU A 16 92.42 -3.64 7.17
C LEU A 16 91.67 -5.00 7.22
N PHE A 17 92.24 -5.95 6.44
CA PHE A 17 92.87 -7.22 6.87
C PHE A 17 92.13 -8.20 7.81
N PHE A 18 91.69 -9.37 7.30
CA PHE A 18 92.29 -10.71 7.48
C PHE A 18 91.33 -11.83 7.04
N GLY A 19 91.87 -12.91 6.47
CA GLY A 19 91.24 -14.24 6.53
C GLY A 19 90.56 -14.73 5.25
N CYS A 20 91.32 -15.45 4.42
CA CYS A 20 90.74 -16.40 3.48
C CYS A 20 90.14 -17.56 4.29
N LEU A 21 88.87 -17.44 4.70
CA LEU A 21 88.06 -18.57 5.17
C LEU A 21 87.22 -19.06 3.99
N SER A 22 87.42 -20.33 3.65
CA SER A 22 86.50 -21.11 2.83
C SER A 22 85.06 -20.92 3.31
N MET A 23 84.20 -20.36 2.47
CA MET A 23 82.76 -20.42 2.70
C MET A 23 82.31 -21.88 2.60
N LEU A 24 82.15 -22.56 3.74
CA LEU A 24 81.33 -23.77 3.81
C LEU A 24 79.90 -23.33 3.48
N SER A 25 79.35 -23.80 2.35
CA SER A 25 77.92 -23.61 2.10
C SER A 25 77.13 -24.49 3.06
N ALA A 26 76.16 -23.94 3.76
CA ALA A 26 75.16 -24.71 4.51
C ALA A 26 74.48 -25.72 3.58
N ALA A 27 74.87 -26.99 3.68
CA ALA A 27 74.37 -28.08 2.86
C ALA A 27 74.67 -29.41 3.55
N VAL A 28 73.73 -30.34 3.50
CA VAL A 28 73.90 -31.69 4.07
C VAL A 28 75.04 -32.43 3.34
N THR A 29 76.05 -32.88 4.10
CA THR A 29 77.23 -33.57 3.58
C THR A 29 76.90 -34.98 3.05
N PRO A 30 77.76 -35.59 2.20
CA PRO A 30 77.58 -36.98 1.77
C PRO A 30 77.46 -37.98 2.93
N GLU A 31 78.22 -37.76 4.01
CA GLU A 31 78.22 -38.57 5.23
C GLU A 31 76.86 -38.45 5.94
N GLN A 32 76.35 -37.22 6.10
CA GLN A 32 75.04 -36.97 6.69
C GLN A 32 73.89 -37.51 5.83
N LYS A 33 74.01 -37.49 4.49
CA LYS A 33 73.05 -38.15 3.59
C LYS A 33 73.03 -39.66 3.78
N LYS A 34 74.20 -40.28 4.00
CA LYS A 34 74.31 -41.71 4.31
C LYS A 34 73.63 -42.02 5.67
N GLU A 35 73.85 -41.18 6.67
CA GLU A 35 73.20 -41.28 7.98
C GLU A 35 71.67 -41.16 7.88
N LEU A 36 71.15 -40.22 7.07
CA LEU A 36 69.72 -40.11 6.80
C LEU A 36 69.13 -41.34 6.10
N ILE A 37 69.88 -41.97 5.19
CA ILE A 37 69.46 -43.23 4.55
C ILE A 37 69.42 -44.36 5.58
N GLU A 38 70.40 -44.44 6.48
CA GLU A 38 70.42 -45.42 7.57
C GLU A 38 69.27 -45.20 8.55
N LEU A 39 68.95 -43.95 8.91
CA LEU A 39 67.79 -43.61 9.72
C LEU A 39 66.47 -44.00 9.03
N ASN A 40 66.32 -43.73 7.74
CA ASN A 40 65.12 -44.10 7.02
C ASN A 40 64.92 -45.65 6.94
N ARG A 41 66.00 -46.43 7.05
CA ARG A 41 65.94 -47.91 7.12
C ARG A 41 65.43 -48.44 8.45
N THR A 42 65.42 -47.66 9.52
CA THR A 42 64.89 -48.09 10.83
C THR A 42 63.38 -47.86 10.95
N LEU A 43 62.81 -46.90 10.20
CA LEU A 43 61.39 -46.55 10.23
C LEU A 43 60.39 -47.71 9.97
N PRO A 44 60.69 -48.74 9.14
CA PRO A 44 59.81 -49.90 9.00
C PRO A 44 59.53 -50.64 10.32
N ALA A 45 60.43 -50.57 11.32
CA ALA A 45 60.21 -51.14 12.65
C ALA A 45 59.01 -50.52 13.37
N VAL A 46 58.70 -49.24 13.10
CA VAL A 46 57.52 -48.55 13.64
C VAL A 46 56.23 -49.27 13.21
N ALA A 47 56.15 -49.73 11.97
CA ALA A 47 54.99 -50.50 11.48
C ALA A 47 54.88 -51.91 12.10
N VAL A 48 55.98 -52.45 12.63
CA VAL A 48 55.97 -53.71 13.39
C VAL A 48 55.41 -53.47 14.79
N HIS A 49 55.90 -52.43 15.50
CA HIS A 49 55.38 -52.04 16.81
C HIS A 49 53.88 -51.70 16.76
N ILE A 50 53.44 -50.94 15.74
CA ILE A 50 52.01 -50.65 15.51
C ILE A 50 51.17 -51.94 15.35
N ARG A 51 51.66 -52.93 14.58
CA ARG A 51 50.95 -54.21 14.38
C ARG A 51 50.88 -55.06 15.65
N LYS A 52 51.88 -54.96 16.52
CA LYS A 52 51.93 -55.63 17.82
C LYS A 52 51.18 -54.87 18.93
N LYS A 53 50.63 -53.69 18.64
CA LYS A 53 49.99 -52.77 19.59
C LYS A 53 50.95 -52.21 20.67
N GLU A 54 52.25 -52.22 20.37
CA GLU A 54 53.34 -51.64 21.18
C GLU A 54 53.43 -50.13 20.86
N TYR A 55 52.44 -49.36 21.29
CA TYR A 55 52.26 -47.97 20.84
C TYR A 55 53.30 -47.01 21.41
N THR A 56 53.74 -47.23 22.65
CA THR A 56 54.78 -46.43 23.31
C THR A 56 56.13 -46.63 22.60
N GLU A 57 56.41 -47.85 22.18
CA GLU A 57 57.61 -48.24 21.45
C GLU A 57 57.62 -47.65 20.04
N ALA A 58 56.46 -47.62 19.37
CA ALA A 58 56.29 -46.95 18.08
C ALA A 58 56.52 -45.43 18.18
N GLU A 59 56.01 -44.80 19.24
CA GLU A 59 56.19 -43.36 19.51
C GLU A 59 57.67 -43.04 19.80
N ASN A 60 58.32 -43.83 20.66
CA ASN A 60 59.73 -43.67 20.99
C ASN A 60 60.63 -43.86 19.77
N ALA A 61 60.33 -44.83 18.91
CA ALA A 61 61.08 -45.06 17.68
C ALA A 61 60.96 -43.90 16.69
N LEU A 62 59.79 -43.28 16.57
CA LEU A 62 59.60 -42.08 15.73
C LEU A 62 60.36 -40.88 16.29
N LYS A 63 60.23 -40.63 17.60
CA LYS A 63 60.91 -39.52 18.27
C LYS A 63 62.44 -39.64 18.16
N ALA A 64 63.00 -40.84 18.32
CA ALA A 64 64.43 -41.07 18.17
C ALA A 64 64.97 -40.73 16.77
N VAL A 65 64.17 -40.92 15.72
CA VAL A 65 64.55 -40.54 14.35
C VAL A 65 64.43 -39.02 14.16
N GLU A 66 63.38 -38.39 14.71
CA GLU A 66 63.17 -36.94 14.65
C GLU A 66 64.27 -36.17 15.39
N ASP A 67 64.66 -36.62 16.58
CA ASP A 67 65.73 -36.01 17.38
C ASP A 67 67.06 -36.06 16.60
N LYS A 68 67.36 -37.19 15.94
CA LYS A 68 68.55 -37.31 15.08
C LYS A 68 68.49 -36.45 13.82
N ILE A 69 67.31 -36.26 13.23
CA ILE A 69 67.14 -35.30 12.12
C ILE A 69 67.48 -33.89 12.59
N VAL A 70 67.05 -33.50 13.79
CA VAL A 70 67.37 -32.18 14.37
C VAL A 70 68.88 -32.05 14.63
N GLU A 71 69.54 -33.10 15.13
CA GLU A 71 70.99 -33.12 15.30
C GLU A 71 71.74 -32.96 13.97
N ILE A 72 71.35 -33.71 12.94
CA ILE A 72 71.95 -33.63 11.60
C ILE A 72 71.71 -32.26 10.98
N ALA A 73 70.49 -31.72 11.09
CA ALA A 73 70.12 -30.39 10.59
C ALA A 73 70.95 -29.29 11.26
N LYS A 74 71.12 -29.36 12.59
CA LYS A 74 71.96 -28.44 13.36
C LYS A 74 73.44 -28.52 12.96
N ALA A 75 73.96 -29.74 12.77
CA ALA A 75 75.35 -29.95 12.34
C ALA A 75 75.61 -29.51 10.88
N ALA A 76 74.56 -29.49 10.04
CA ALA A 76 74.61 -29.04 8.65
C ALA A 76 74.25 -27.56 8.47
N GLU A 77 73.92 -26.84 9.55
CA GLU A 77 73.45 -25.44 9.55
C GLU A 77 72.25 -25.19 8.60
N VAL A 78 71.37 -26.19 8.46
CA VAL A 78 70.15 -26.10 7.65
C VAL A 78 68.92 -26.38 8.52
N GLU A 79 67.74 -25.93 8.07
CA GLU A 79 66.49 -26.28 8.75
C GLU A 79 66.15 -27.77 8.55
N SER A 80 65.54 -28.39 9.55
CA SER A 80 65.03 -29.78 9.47
C SER A 80 63.88 -29.95 8.46
N THR A 81 63.36 -28.85 7.93
CA THR A 81 62.35 -28.75 6.85
C THR A 81 62.98 -28.67 5.46
N ASP A 82 64.32 -28.62 5.33
CA ASP A 82 65.02 -28.54 4.05
C ASP A 82 64.68 -29.74 3.13
N LYS A 83 64.78 -29.52 1.82
CA LYS A 83 64.52 -30.55 0.79
C LYS A 83 65.34 -31.82 1.01
N ALA A 84 66.54 -31.73 1.58
CA ALA A 84 67.38 -32.87 1.93
C ALA A 84 66.71 -33.86 2.91
N PHE A 85 65.80 -33.37 3.78
CA PHE A 85 65.06 -34.18 4.75
C PHE A 85 63.65 -34.56 4.27
N SER A 86 63.20 -34.05 3.11
CA SER A 86 61.82 -34.22 2.63
C SER A 86 61.39 -35.70 2.54
N ALA A 87 62.28 -36.58 2.08
CA ALA A 87 61.98 -38.00 1.95
C ALA A 87 61.74 -38.67 3.32
N ILE A 88 62.63 -38.44 4.29
CA ILE A 88 62.51 -39.04 5.62
C ILE A 88 61.35 -38.42 6.42
N ASN A 89 61.13 -37.11 6.30
CA ASN A 89 60.00 -36.40 6.92
C ASN A 89 58.65 -36.92 6.40
N LYS A 90 58.55 -37.23 5.10
CA LYS A 90 57.34 -37.84 4.52
C LYS A 90 57.08 -39.25 5.06
N THR A 91 58.14 -40.04 5.26
CA THR A 91 58.06 -41.38 5.87
C THR A 91 57.60 -41.28 7.33
N ILE A 92 58.18 -40.38 8.12
CA ILE A 92 57.79 -40.10 9.51
C ILE A 92 56.32 -39.67 9.60
N ALA A 93 55.89 -38.72 8.76
CA ALA A 93 54.51 -38.25 8.73
C ALA A 93 53.52 -39.39 8.42
N THR A 94 53.90 -40.32 7.54
CA THR A 94 53.09 -41.50 7.21
C THR A 94 52.99 -42.45 8.41
N HIS A 95 54.08 -42.69 9.12
CA HIS A 95 54.07 -43.54 10.31
C HIS A 95 53.34 -42.90 11.50
N ARG A 96 53.47 -41.59 11.72
CA ARG A 96 52.67 -40.85 12.71
C ARG A 96 51.17 -40.99 12.42
N LYS A 97 50.75 -40.77 11.17
CA LYS A 97 49.35 -40.96 10.75
C LYS A 97 48.85 -42.38 11.00
N ASN A 98 49.69 -43.40 10.78
CA ASN A 98 49.33 -44.80 11.03
C ASN A 98 49.28 -45.14 12.52
N LEU A 99 50.18 -44.57 13.32
CA LEU A 99 50.21 -44.69 14.78
C LEU A 99 48.97 -44.04 15.40
N ASP A 100 48.65 -42.81 14.99
CA ASP A 100 47.45 -42.06 15.39
C ASP A 100 46.17 -42.85 15.07
N LYS A 101 46.09 -43.44 13.87
CA LYS A 101 44.98 -44.31 13.47
C LYS A 101 44.89 -45.57 14.34
N ALA A 102 46.01 -46.18 14.72
CA ALA A 102 46.04 -47.39 15.53
C ALA A 102 45.76 -47.13 17.02
N GLN A 103 46.16 -45.97 17.54
CA GLN A 103 45.88 -45.50 18.90
C GLN A 103 44.46 -44.93 19.07
N GLY A 104 43.64 -44.87 18.00
CA GLY A 104 42.33 -44.23 18.02
C GLY A 104 42.38 -42.70 18.14
N LYS A 105 43.56 -42.10 18.02
CA LYS A 105 43.80 -40.65 17.97
C LYS A 105 43.66 -40.14 16.54
N THR A 106 42.54 -40.38 15.88
CA THR A 106 42.31 -39.74 14.58
C THR A 106 42.08 -38.24 14.78
N ALA A 107 42.79 -37.40 14.04
CA ALA A 107 42.36 -36.01 13.79
C ALA A 107 40.86 -36.01 13.43
N PRO A 108 40.09 -34.98 13.82
CA PRO A 108 38.65 -34.97 13.59
C PRO A 108 38.39 -35.31 12.13
N LYS A 109 37.61 -36.37 11.90
CA LYS A 109 36.82 -36.49 10.68
C LYS A 109 36.16 -35.12 10.49
N PRO A 110 36.08 -34.52 9.28
CA PRO A 110 35.15 -33.41 9.14
C PRO A 110 33.81 -33.96 9.61
N GLY A 111 33.36 -33.47 10.75
CA GLY A 111 32.01 -33.73 11.24
C GLY A 111 31.08 -33.32 10.12
N LYS A 112 29.89 -33.93 10.07
CA LYS A 112 28.81 -33.43 9.23
C LYS A 112 28.82 -31.89 9.39
N PRO A 113 29.16 -31.10 8.35
CA PRO A 113 29.33 -29.68 8.53
C PRO A 113 28.03 -29.14 9.10
N GLU A 114 28.15 -28.28 10.12
CA GLU A 114 27.01 -27.56 10.66
C GLU A 114 26.23 -26.96 9.49
N ALA A 115 24.89 -26.98 9.60
CA ALA A 115 24.05 -26.51 8.50
C ALA A 115 24.40 -25.04 8.22
N VAL A 116 24.86 -24.75 7.01
CA VAL A 116 25.26 -23.40 6.63
C VAL A 116 24.00 -22.61 6.33
N SER A 117 23.78 -21.54 7.10
CA SER A 117 22.65 -20.64 6.92
C SER A 117 22.90 -19.71 5.75
N PHE A 118 21.95 -19.62 4.82
CA PHE A 118 22.04 -18.63 3.76
C PHE A 118 21.94 -17.23 4.35
N ALA A 119 20.92 -16.96 5.18
CA ALA A 119 20.67 -15.63 5.73
C ALA A 119 21.80 -15.15 6.67
N LYS A 120 22.35 -16.02 7.51
CA LYS A 120 23.39 -15.64 8.50
C LYS A 120 24.81 -15.70 7.94
N ASN A 121 25.12 -16.62 7.03
CA ASN A 121 26.50 -16.86 6.62
C ASN A 121 26.78 -16.44 5.18
N VAL A 122 25.94 -16.83 4.21
CA VAL A 122 26.20 -16.60 2.78
C VAL A 122 25.77 -15.20 2.34
N ALA A 123 24.57 -14.76 2.72
CA ALA A 123 23.99 -13.49 2.30
C ALA A 123 24.84 -12.28 2.68
N PRO A 124 25.43 -12.17 3.90
CA PRO A 124 26.29 -11.05 4.24
C PRO A 124 27.54 -10.95 3.36
N LEU A 125 28.21 -12.09 3.11
CA LEU A 125 29.38 -12.17 2.23
C LEU A 125 29.05 -11.67 0.82
N ILE A 126 27.91 -12.08 0.27
CA ILE A 126 27.53 -11.74 -1.11
C ILE A 126 27.04 -10.29 -1.19
N ASN A 127 26.32 -9.83 -0.16
CA ASN A 127 25.91 -8.44 -0.05
C ASN A 127 27.13 -7.50 -0.03
N GLU A 128 28.18 -7.88 0.68
CA GLU A 128 29.42 -7.10 0.75
C GLU A 128 30.23 -7.16 -0.57
N LYS A 129 30.49 -8.37 -1.10
CA LYS A 129 31.47 -8.57 -2.19
C LYS A 129 30.88 -8.54 -3.60
N CYS A 130 29.56 -8.60 -3.77
CA CYS A 130 28.97 -8.84 -5.10
C CYS A 130 27.82 -7.90 -5.47
N VAL A 131 26.99 -7.46 -4.51
CA VAL A 131 25.76 -6.70 -4.81
C VAL A 131 26.04 -5.32 -5.41
N SER A 132 27.20 -4.72 -5.19
CA SER A 132 27.59 -3.46 -5.84
C SER A 132 27.58 -3.53 -7.38
N CYS A 133 28.04 -4.65 -7.94
CA CYS A 133 28.15 -4.90 -9.38
C CYS A 133 27.05 -5.82 -9.96
N HIS A 134 26.35 -6.55 -9.10
CA HIS A 134 25.26 -7.47 -9.44
C HIS A 134 23.96 -7.12 -8.69
N GLY A 135 23.72 -5.84 -8.44
CA GLY A 135 22.54 -5.31 -7.76
C GLY A 135 21.61 -4.55 -8.69
N PRO A 136 20.60 -3.84 -8.16
CA PRO A 136 19.69 -3.07 -8.99
C PRO A 136 20.38 -1.93 -9.76
N SER A 137 21.40 -1.31 -9.16
CA SER A 137 22.18 -0.20 -9.73
C SER A 137 23.09 -0.63 -10.88
N MET A 138 23.65 -1.84 -10.81
CA MET A 138 24.57 -2.38 -11.81
C MET A 138 24.36 -3.89 -11.93
N GLN A 139 24.15 -4.36 -13.16
CA GLN A 139 23.73 -5.73 -13.46
C GLN A 139 24.73 -6.40 -14.39
N CYS A 140 25.98 -6.51 -13.95
CA CYS A 140 27.03 -7.16 -14.73
C CYS A 140 26.58 -8.57 -15.15
N ALA A 141 26.74 -8.87 -16.44
CA ALA A 141 26.27 -10.11 -17.07
C ALA A 141 24.75 -10.38 -16.91
N ASN A 142 23.92 -9.34 -16.76
CA ASN A 142 22.47 -9.46 -16.51
C ASN A 142 22.16 -10.34 -15.28
N LEU A 143 23.04 -10.34 -14.28
CA LEU A 143 22.91 -11.12 -13.06
C LEU A 143 22.52 -10.22 -11.90
N ARG A 144 21.52 -10.64 -11.12
CA ARG A 144 21.03 -9.96 -9.92
C ARG A 144 21.22 -10.88 -8.71
N LEU A 145 21.97 -10.39 -7.71
CA LEU A 145 22.31 -11.11 -6.48
C LEU A 145 21.74 -10.46 -5.22
N ASP A 146 20.98 -9.38 -5.36
CA ASP A 146 20.43 -8.59 -4.27
C ASP A 146 19.23 -9.24 -3.55
N THR A 147 18.59 -10.25 -4.14
CA THR A 147 17.53 -11.06 -3.51
C THR A 147 17.70 -12.54 -3.90
N PHE A 148 17.27 -13.47 -3.06
CA PHE A 148 17.39 -14.90 -3.38
C PHE A 148 16.54 -15.32 -4.59
N ALA A 149 15.37 -14.69 -4.77
CA ALA A 149 14.51 -14.88 -5.94
C ALA A 149 15.26 -14.57 -7.25
N ASN A 150 16.14 -13.56 -7.26
CA ASN A 150 16.93 -13.20 -8.42
C ASN A 150 18.07 -14.20 -8.70
N TRP A 151 18.63 -14.84 -7.67
CA TRP A 151 19.64 -15.89 -7.87
C TRP A 151 19.08 -17.08 -8.64
N LYS A 152 17.80 -17.44 -8.40
CA LYS A 152 17.11 -18.52 -9.12
C LYS A 152 16.89 -18.21 -10.60
N LYS A 153 16.74 -16.94 -10.96
CA LYS A 153 16.62 -16.51 -12.37
C LYS A 153 17.95 -16.64 -13.12
N GLY A 154 19.08 -16.55 -12.42
CA GLY A 154 20.40 -16.55 -13.01
C GLY A 154 20.69 -15.29 -13.83
N GLY A 155 21.69 -15.35 -14.69
CA GLY A 155 22.06 -14.24 -15.57
C GLY A 155 22.33 -14.69 -17.00
N LYS A 156 23.09 -13.91 -17.77
CA LYS A 156 23.48 -14.24 -19.15
C LYS A 156 24.17 -15.62 -19.28
N GLY A 157 24.82 -16.08 -18.22
CA GLY A 157 25.46 -17.40 -18.15
C GLY A 157 24.53 -18.58 -17.83
N GLY A 158 23.23 -18.34 -17.67
CA GLY A 158 22.25 -19.35 -17.27
C GLY A 158 22.09 -19.47 -15.75
N LEU A 159 21.71 -20.66 -15.30
CA LEU A 159 21.49 -20.99 -13.88
C LEU A 159 22.77 -20.75 -13.06
N LEU A 160 22.63 -20.00 -11.97
CA LEU A 160 23.75 -19.64 -11.11
C LEU A 160 24.19 -20.82 -10.22
N LEU A 161 23.21 -21.61 -9.77
CA LEU A 161 23.37 -22.66 -8.77
C LEU A 161 22.85 -23.99 -9.30
N THR A 162 23.59 -25.05 -8.97
CA THR A 162 23.16 -26.44 -9.08
C THR A 162 23.12 -27.01 -7.65
N PRO A 163 21.95 -27.00 -6.98
CA PRO A 163 21.82 -27.51 -5.62
C PRO A 163 22.43 -28.89 -5.44
N GLY A 164 23.22 -29.07 -4.38
CA GLY A 164 23.90 -30.32 -4.05
C GLY A 164 25.22 -30.55 -4.80
N VAL A 165 25.50 -29.80 -5.87
CA VAL A 165 26.69 -30.05 -6.72
C VAL A 165 27.50 -28.75 -6.92
N PRO A 166 28.37 -28.38 -5.97
CA PRO A 166 29.18 -27.16 -6.05
C PRO A 166 30.02 -27.06 -7.31
N GLN A 167 30.59 -28.17 -7.77
CA GLN A 167 31.47 -28.22 -8.94
C GLN A 167 30.71 -27.94 -10.26
N GLN A 168 29.39 -28.11 -10.27
CA GLN A 168 28.52 -27.79 -11.41
C GLN A 168 27.80 -26.45 -11.25
N SER A 169 28.03 -25.73 -10.15
CA SER A 169 27.41 -24.43 -9.92
C SER A 169 28.24 -23.32 -10.57
N LEU A 170 27.60 -22.51 -11.41
CA LEU A 170 28.27 -21.43 -12.13
C LEU A 170 28.93 -20.42 -11.20
N ILE A 171 28.34 -20.16 -10.03
CA ILE A 171 28.95 -19.29 -9.02
C ILE A 171 30.34 -19.80 -8.60
N MET A 172 30.49 -21.10 -8.34
CA MET A 172 31.77 -21.69 -7.94
C MET A 172 32.78 -21.66 -9.09
N ALA A 173 32.32 -21.93 -10.32
CA ALA A 173 33.17 -21.83 -11.50
C ALA A 173 33.74 -20.42 -11.69
N ARG A 174 32.98 -19.36 -11.35
CA ARG A 174 33.43 -17.96 -11.44
C ARG A 174 34.31 -17.53 -10.27
N LEU A 175 34.06 -18.05 -9.08
CA LEU A 175 34.84 -17.72 -7.88
C LEU A 175 36.23 -18.39 -7.87
N THR A 176 36.41 -19.50 -8.60
CA THR A 176 37.63 -20.34 -8.56
C THR A 176 38.51 -20.28 -9.81
N VAL A 177 38.18 -19.40 -10.78
CA VAL A 177 39.00 -19.24 -12.00
C VAL A 177 40.43 -18.80 -11.63
N ALA A 178 41.43 -19.45 -12.23
CA ALA A 178 42.84 -19.13 -11.99
C ALA A 178 43.26 -17.77 -12.57
N ASP A 179 42.68 -17.38 -13.71
CA ASP A 179 42.88 -16.06 -14.29
C ASP A 179 42.14 -14.98 -13.49
N ALA A 180 42.90 -14.09 -12.84
CA ALA A 180 42.38 -12.99 -12.04
C ALA A 180 41.49 -12.03 -12.84
N ARG A 181 41.67 -11.90 -14.16
CA ARG A 181 40.84 -11.03 -15.01
C ARG A 181 39.45 -11.62 -15.28
N ALA A 182 39.30 -12.93 -15.11
CA ALA A 182 38.06 -13.66 -15.34
C ALA A 182 37.40 -14.19 -14.05
N ARG A 183 38.12 -14.14 -12.92
CA ARG A 183 37.66 -14.50 -11.57
C ARG A 183 36.73 -13.43 -11.00
N MET A 184 35.78 -13.86 -10.17
CA MET A 184 34.97 -12.97 -9.33
C MET A 184 35.43 -12.99 -7.86
N PRO A 185 35.32 -11.87 -7.12
CA PRO A 185 34.92 -10.55 -7.57
C PRO A 185 35.99 -9.94 -8.47
N LYS A 186 35.57 -9.17 -9.47
CA LYS A 186 36.47 -8.61 -10.48
C LYS A 186 37.21 -7.40 -9.90
N ASP A 187 38.50 -7.29 -10.19
CA ASP A 187 39.35 -6.18 -9.74
C ASP A 187 39.46 -6.06 -8.19
N GLU A 188 39.07 -7.12 -7.46
CA GLU A 188 39.26 -7.30 -6.02
C GLU A 188 40.01 -8.60 -5.70
N ASP A 189 40.45 -8.72 -4.44
CA ASP A 189 41.10 -9.92 -3.93
C ASP A 189 40.21 -11.17 -4.08
N ALA A 190 40.86 -12.33 -4.12
CA ALA A 190 40.15 -13.60 -4.10
C ALA A 190 39.41 -13.79 -2.79
N LEU A 191 38.23 -14.41 -2.85
CA LEU A 191 37.61 -14.94 -1.64
C LEU A 191 38.62 -15.84 -0.94
N GLU A 192 38.70 -15.69 0.38
CA GLU A 192 39.54 -16.55 1.19
C GLU A 192 39.08 -18.00 1.09
N ARG A 193 39.99 -18.94 1.39
CA ARG A 193 39.68 -20.37 1.33
C ARG A 193 38.44 -20.73 2.16
N ASP A 194 38.26 -20.08 3.30
CA ASP A 194 37.14 -20.34 4.19
C ASP A 194 35.81 -19.77 3.63
N GLN A 195 35.86 -18.62 2.93
CA GLN A 195 34.70 -18.05 2.24
C GLN A 195 34.28 -18.91 1.03
N LEU A 196 35.24 -19.44 0.27
CA LEU A 196 34.98 -20.39 -0.81
C LEU A 196 34.41 -21.71 -0.26
N ALA A 197 34.97 -22.20 0.85
CA ALA A 197 34.48 -23.39 1.54
C ALA A 197 33.05 -23.17 2.07
N LEU A 198 32.73 -21.99 2.61
CA LEU A 198 31.41 -21.63 3.08
C LEU A 198 30.36 -21.73 1.96
N VAL A 199 30.60 -21.07 0.83
CA VAL A 199 29.69 -21.10 -0.33
C VAL A 199 29.59 -22.52 -0.90
N SER A 200 30.71 -23.23 -1.02
CA SER A 200 30.73 -24.62 -1.50
C SER A 200 29.95 -25.56 -0.57
N ASN A 201 30.09 -25.41 0.74
CA ASN A 201 29.39 -26.24 1.73
C ASN A 201 27.89 -25.94 1.74
N TRP A 202 27.49 -24.67 1.64
CA TRP A 202 26.10 -24.31 1.51
C TRP A 202 25.46 -24.92 0.23
N ILE A 203 26.16 -24.86 -0.91
CA ILE A 203 25.67 -25.47 -2.15
C ILE A 203 25.57 -27.00 -2.02
N SER A 204 26.58 -27.65 -1.42
CA SER A 204 26.55 -29.12 -1.23
C SER A 204 25.44 -29.58 -0.30
N GLN A 205 25.00 -28.72 0.62
CA GLN A 205 23.83 -28.90 1.46
C GLN A 205 22.50 -28.59 0.75
N GLY A 206 22.52 -28.37 -0.56
CA GLY A 206 21.32 -28.15 -1.37
C GLY A 206 20.98 -26.68 -1.60
N ALA A 207 21.90 -25.74 -1.31
CA ALA A 207 21.70 -24.31 -1.49
C ALA A 207 20.39 -23.81 -0.83
N MET A 208 20.12 -24.31 0.38
CA MET A 208 18.86 -24.05 1.07
C MET A 208 18.71 -22.58 1.45
N PHE A 209 17.49 -22.06 1.28
CA PHE A 209 17.13 -20.72 1.72
C PHE A 209 16.37 -20.79 3.05
N ASP A 210 16.91 -20.10 4.05
CA ASP A 210 16.38 -20.03 5.42
C ASP A 210 15.98 -18.60 5.83
N GLY A 211 15.91 -17.69 4.86
CA GLY A 211 15.44 -16.33 5.07
C GLY A 211 13.92 -16.20 5.15
N ASP A 212 13.46 -15.09 5.71
CA ASP A 212 12.04 -14.76 5.89
C ASP A 212 11.27 -14.59 4.58
N SER A 213 11.90 -14.02 3.53
CA SER A 213 11.34 -13.94 2.19
C SER A 213 12.42 -13.90 1.11
N GLU A 214 12.23 -14.65 0.02
CA GLU A 214 13.18 -14.70 -1.09
C GLU A 214 13.31 -13.38 -1.87
N ASP A 215 12.30 -12.52 -1.77
CA ASP A 215 12.29 -11.19 -2.40
C ASP A 215 12.86 -10.10 -1.48
N THR A 216 13.15 -10.41 -0.22
CA THR A 216 13.83 -9.49 0.69
C THR A 216 15.25 -9.24 0.19
N VAL A 217 15.64 -7.97 0.14
CA VAL A 217 17.02 -7.58 -0.19
C VAL A 217 17.98 -8.14 0.84
N LEU A 218 19.14 -8.67 0.41
CA LEU A 218 20.06 -9.40 1.29
C LEU A 218 20.47 -8.60 2.54
N SER A 219 20.60 -7.28 2.45
CA SER A 219 20.94 -6.41 3.58
C SER A 219 19.87 -6.32 4.68
N ARG A 220 18.63 -6.72 4.40
CA ARG A 220 17.50 -6.73 5.35
C ARG A 220 17.00 -8.15 5.64
N LEU A 221 17.64 -9.16 5.06
CA LEU A 221 17.23 -10.55 5.17
C LEU A 221 17.36 -11.03 6.63
N ARG A 222 16.30 -11.65 7.15
CA ARG A 222 16.26 -12.21 8.51
C ARG A 222 16.02 -13.71 8.46
N LEU A 223 16.38 -14.45 9.50
CA LEU A 223 16.02 -15.86 9.57
C LEU A 223 14.51 -16.02 9.67
N LYS A 224 13.96 -16.92 8.86
CA LYS A 224 12.54 -17.29 8.93
C LYS A 224 12.14 -17.75 10.33
N THR A 225 12.97 -18.56 10.98
CA THR A 225 12.69 -19.06 12.34
C THR A 225 12.64 -17.94 13.37
N GLU A 226 13.55 -16.96 13.28
CA GLU A 226 13.56 -15.80 14.18
C GLU A 226 12.31 -14.94 13.97
N VAL A 227 11.88 -14.76 12.71
CA VAL A 227 10.63 -14.04 12.40
C VAL A 227 9.42 -14.82 12.94
N GLU A 228 9.33 -16.13 12.71
CA GLU A 228 8.21 -16.96 13.20
C GLU A 228 8.14 -16.99 14.74
N GLU A 229 9.28 -17.03 15.43
CA GLU A 229 9.34 -16.94 16.89
C GLU A 229 8.92 -15.56 17.40
N GLU A 230 9.37 -14.49 16.73
CA GLU A 230 8.95 -13.12 17.02
C GLU A 230 7.44 -12.97 16.85
N GLU A 231 6.86 -13.45 15.74
CA GLU A 231 5.42 -13.42 15.50
C GLU A 231 4.62 -14.18 16.56
N LYS A 232 5.08 -15.36 16.97
CA LYS A 232 4.47 -16.13 18.07
C LYS A 232 4.56 -15.42 19.42
N SER A 233 5.55 -14.54 19.61
CA SER A 233 5.73 -13.77 20.85
C SER A 233 4.85 -12.52 20.95
N ILE A 234 4.16 -12.14 19.87
CA ILE A 234 3.28 -10.97 19.84
C ILE A 234 1.98 -11.31 20.55
N VAL A 235 1.74 -10.62 21.67
CA VAL A 235 0.54 -10.78 22.47
C VAL A 235 -0.48 -9.73 22.05
N ILE A 236 -1.68 -10.17 21.66
CA ILE A 236 -2.81 -9.29 21.34
C ILE A 236 -3.91 -9.60 22.33
N ALA A 237 -4.03 -8.75 23.36
CA ALA A 237 -5.06 -8.91 24.36
C ALA A 237 -6.44 -8.60 23.75
N LYS A 238 -7.46 -9.41 24.07
CA LYS A 238 -8.85 -9.18 23.67
C LYS A 238 -9.64 -8.58 24.83
N PRO A 239 -10.65 -7.73 24.56
CA PRO A 239 -11.49 -7.15 25.60
C PRO A 239 -12.28 -8.24 26.34
N LYS A 240 -12.50 -8.02 27.64
CA LYS A 240 -13.29 -8.88 28.54
C LYS A 240 -14.73 -8.41 28.69
N GLY A 241 -15.08 -7.25 28.12
CA GLY A 241 -16.40 -6.64 28.16
C GLY A 241 -16.61 -5.68 29.33
N THR A 242 -15.58 -5.43 30.14
CA THR A 242 -15.60 -4.46 31.26
C THR A 242 -14.87 -3.17 30.92
N GLU A 243 -14.18 -3.15 29.77
CA GLU A 243 -13.41 -2.01 29.29
C GLU A 243 -14.34 -0.86 28.88
N THR A 244 -13.93 0.35 29.23
CA THR A 244 -14.66 1.60 29.00
C THR A 244 -14.12 2.36 27.80
N VAL A 245 -12.91 2.03 27.34
CA VAL A 245 -12.28 2.62 26.15
C VAL A 245 -12.13 1.58 25.06
N SER A 246 -12.63 1.92 23.86
CA SER A 246 -12.48 1.12 22.65
C SER A 246 -11.20 1.52 21.92
N PHE A 247 -10.34 0.55 21.60
CA PHE A 247 -9.15 0.87 20.81
C PHE A 247 -9.57 1.36 19.41
N THR A 248 -10.46 0.66 18.73
CA THR A 248 -10.88 1.00 17.37
C THR A 248 -11.62 2.33 17.27
N LYS A 249 -12.42 2.71 18.28
CA LYS A 249 -13.22 3.95 18.25
C LYS A 249 -12.52 5.15 18.88
N ASP A 250 -11.81 4.94 19.99
CA ASP A 250 -11.31 6.05 20.81
C ASP A 250 -9.80 6.28 20.65
N ILE A 251 -9.02 5.23 20.38
CA ILE A 251 -7.55 5.31 20.29
C ILE A 251 -7.04 5.40 18.85
N ALA A 252 -7.46 4.46 18.00
CA ALA A 252 -6.99 4.34 16.63
C ALA A 252 -7.16 5.63 15.80
N PRO A 253 -8.28 6.39 15.90
CA PRO A 253 -8.45 7.56 15.04
C PRO A 253 -7.41 8.65 15.27
N PHE A 254 -7.09 8.97 16.54
CA PHE A 254 -6.09 10.00 16.81
C PHE A 254 -4.67 9.49 16.56
N MET A 255 -4.39 8.19 16.79
CA MET A 255 -3.08 7.61 16.46
C MET A 255 -2.85 7.61 14.94
N ALA A 256 -3.88 7.30 14.14
CA ALA A 256 -3.83 7.38 12.69
C ALA A 256 -3.54 8.81 12.19
N ASN A 257 -4.14 9.82 12.82
CA ASN A 257 -3.97 11.21 12.43
C ASN A 257 -2.64 11.83 12.91
N LEU A 258 -2.17 11.45 14.10
CA LEU A 258 -1.00 12.08 14.73
C LEU A 258 0.30 11.29 14.57
N CYS A 259 0.24 9.96 14.62
CA CYS A 259 1.42 9.11 14.77
C CYS A 259 1.82 8.44 13.45
N VAL A 260 0.85 7.93 12.70
CA VAL A 260 1.11 7.15 11.47
C VAL A 260 1.88 7.95 10.43
N ARG A 261 1.76 9.28 10.37
CA ARG A 261 2.53 10.11 9.44
C ARG A 261 4.06 9.89 9.51
N CYS A 262 4.59 9.59 10.70
CA CYS A 262 6.03 9.38 10.91
C CYS A 262 6.39 7.92 11.24
N HIS A 263 5.43 7.15 11.75
CA HIS A 263 5.59 5.75 12.16
C HIS A 263 4.87 4.82 11.17
N SER A 264 5.19 4.94 9.88
CA SER A 264 4.63 4.11 8.80
C SER A 264 5.62 3.98 7.63
N GLY A 265 5.24 3.19 6.63
CA GLY A 265 5.98 3.01 5.39
C GLY A 265 7.29 2.25 5.55
N ASN A 266 8.19 2.47 4.59
CA ASN A 266 9.44 1.70 4.45
C ASN A 266 10.57 2.14 5.39
N ASN A 267 10.46 3.32 6.01
CA ASN A 267 11.48 3.84 6.92
C ASN A 267 10.83 4.60 8.10
N PRO A 268 10.08 3.90 8.97
CA PRO A 268 9.40 4.52 10.09
C PRO A 268 10.40 4.98 11.16
N ASN A 269 10.12 6.10 11.83
CA ASN A 269 11.00 6.61 12.88
C ASN A 269 11.18 5.62 14.03
N GLY A 270 12.44 5.29 14.35
CA GLY A 270 12.81 4.32 15.38
C GLY A 270 12.35 2.89 15.07
N GLY A 271 12.15 2.56 13.79
CA GLY A 271 11.71 1.23 13.34
C GLY A 271 10.29 0.85 13.74
N LEU A 272 9.55 1.75 14.42
CA LEU A 272 8.21 1.50 14.93
C LEU A 272 7.16 1.81 13.86
N SER A 273 6.42 0.80 13.41
CA SER A 273 5.24 1.00 12.58
C SER A 273 3.96 0.98 13.43
N LEU A 274 3.14 2.01 13.25
CA LEU A 274 1.81 2.17 13.85
C LEU A 274 0.70 2.06 12.79
N GLU A 275 1.01 1.49 11.62
CA GLU A 275 0.01 1.31 10.56
C GLU A 275 -1.10 0.36 10.97
N THR A 276 -0.82 -0.63 11.82
CA THR A 276 -1.76 -1.63 12.28
C THR A 276 -1.56 -1.85 13.79
N PHE A 277 -2.57 -2.39 14.46
CA PHE A 277 -2.43 -2.78 15.87
C PHE A 277 -1.31 -3.82 16.03
N TYR A 278 -1.25 -4.77 15.11
CA TYR A 278 -0.21 -5.80 15.06
C TYR A 278 1.20 -5.22 15.03
N ASN A 279 1.46 -4.23 14.15
CA ASN A 279 2.77 -3.60 14.04
C ASN A 279 3.15 -2.82 15.32
N MET A 280 2.17 -2.18 15.97
CA MET A 280 2.39 -1.52 17.25
C MET A 280 2.82 -2.51 18.33
N MET A 281 2.20 -3.69 18.37
CA MET A 281 2.53 -4.75 19.34
C MET A 281 3.87 -5.43 19.08
N ARG A 282 4.28 -5.51 17.81
CA ARG A 282 5.61 -5.96 17.40
C ARG A 282 6.70 -5.03 17.96
N GLY A 283 6.47 -3.73 17.95
CA GLY A 283 7.42 -2.72 18.44
C GLY A 283 8.35 -2.19 17.36
N GLY A 284 9.44 -1.55 17.77
CA GLY A 284 10.44 -0.95 16.87
C GLY A 284 11.87 -1.30 17.26
N ASP A 285 12.83 -0.47 16.87
CA ASP A 285 14.27 -0.71 17.09
C ASP A 285 14.65 -0.79 18.58
N SER A 286 13.82 -0.19 19.45
CA SER A 286 13.99 -0.24 20.91
C SER A 286 13.17 -1.37 21.57
N GLY A 287 12.69 -2.33 20.79
CA GLY A 287 11.83 -3.42 21.25
C GLY A 287 10.36 -3.05 21.38
N LYS A 288 9.63 -3.82 22.20
CA LYS A 288 8.19 -3.66 22.42
C LYS A 288 7.88 -2.31 23.07
N VAL A 289 6.95 -1.56 22.47
CA VAL A 289 6.54 -0.24 22.97
C VAL A 289 5.25 -0.27 23.78
N VAL A 290 4.47 -1.35 23.63
CA VAL A 290 3.27 -1.67 24.41
C VAL A 290 3.49 -3.03 25.06
N LEU A 291 3.22 -3.11 26.36
CA LEU A 291 3.30 -4.32 27.17
C LEU A 291 1.92 -4.62 27.75
N PRO A 292 1.10 -5.48 27.10
CA PRO A 292 -0.26 -5.78 27.56
C PRO A 292 -0.27 -6.43 28.93
N GLY A 293 -1.18 -6.00 29.80
CA GLY A 293 -1.33 -6.52 31.16
C GLY A 293 -0.25 -6.08 32.16
N GLU A 294 0.80 -5.41 31.70
CA GLU A 294 1.82 -4.81 32.57
C GLU A 294 1.38 -3.38 33.00
N PRO A 295 1.90 -2.87 34.13
CA PRO A 295 1.69 -1.48 34.51
C PRO A 295 2.03 -0.50 33.36
N LYS A 296 1.17 0.51 33.18
CA LYS A 296 1.23 1.46 32.05
C LYS A 296 2.59 2.14 31.89
N ASP A 297 3.26 2.44 33.00
CA ASP A 297 4.57 3.07 33.04
C ASP A 297 5.70 2.18 32.53
N LYS A 298 5.51 0.85 32.44
CA LYS A 298 6.44 -0.05 31.75
C LYS A 298 6.33 0.03 30.23
N SER A 299 5.17 0.41 29.70
CA SER A 299 5.00 0.62 28.26
C SER A 299 5.67 1.92 27.81
N ARG A 300 6.66 1.81 26.92
CA ARG A 300 7.41 2.96 26.43
C ARG A 300 6.54 3.96 25.67
N LEU A 301 5.54 3.48 24.91
CA LEU A 301 4.59 4.33 24.20
C LEU A 301 3.84 5.26 25.18
N TYR A 302 3.43 4.75 26.34
CA TYR A 302 2.79 5.56 27.38
C TYR A 302 3.75 6.60 27.95
N ARG A 303 5.00 6.21 28.28
CA ARG A 303 5.98 7.17 28.82
C ARG A 303 6.32 8.30 27.85
N LEU A 304 6.53 7.99 26.58
CA LEU A 304 6.85 9.01 25.56
C LEU A 304 5.67 9.95 25.32
N THR A 305 4.44 9.44 25.25
CA THR A 305 3.23 10.26 25.04
C THR A 305 2.89 11.12 26.27
N GLY A 306 3.13 10.60 27.47
CA GLY A 306 2.99 11.32 28.74
C GLY A 306 4.12 12.29 29.06
N GLY A 307 5.22 12.30 28.29
CA GLY A 307 6.40 13.13 28.58
C GLY A 307 7.20 12.67 29.80
N LEU A 308 7.07 11.39 30.16
CA LEU A 308 7.84 10.73 31.23
C LEU A 308 9.20 10.21 30.74
N GLU A 309 9.39 10.16 29.42
CA GLU A 309 10.63 9.77 28.75
C GLU A 309 10.88 10.71 27.55
N ASN A 310 12.15 11.02 27.28
CA ASN A 310 12.54 11.85 26.15
C ASN A 310 12.98 11.00 24.94
N PRO A 311 12.70 11.45 23.70
CA PRO A 311 11.93 12.65 23.36
C PRO A 311 10.41 12.43 23.54
N ARG A 312 9.69 13.44 24.06
CA ARG A 312 8.22 13.38 24.21
C ARG A 312 7.52 13.24 22.86
N MET A 313 6.57 12.31 22.73
CA MET A 313 5.79 12.13 21.50
C MET A 313 4.37 12.72 21.60
N PRO A 314 3.77 13.19 20.49
CA PRO A 314 4.40 13.42 19.18
C PRO A 314 5.34 14.63 19.18
N GLN A 315 6.38 14.58 18.35
CA GLN A 315 7.33 15.69 18.14
C GLN A 315 6.73 16.81 17.27
N GLY A 316 7.27 18.02 17.39
CA GLY A 316 6.83 19.20 16.61
C GLY A 316 5.61 19.91 17.21
N GLN A 317 4.70 20.40 16.35
CA GLN A 317 3.49 21.14 16.77
C GLN A 317 2.28 20.25 17.09
N ALA A 318 2.33 18.97 16.72
CA ALA A 318 1.24 18.03 17.00
C ALA A 318 1.03 17.86 18.52
N ARG A 319 -0.21 17.78 18.97
CA ARG A 319 -0.57 17.61 20.39
C ARG A 319 -1.65 16.54 20.53
N ILE A 320 -1.49 15.68 21.52
CA ILE A 320 -2.57 14.80 21.97
C ILE A 320 -3.50 15.66 22.83
N THR A 321 -4.79 15.66 22.54
CA THR A 321 -5.78 16.39 23.34
C THR A 321 -5.88 15.80 24.75
N ARG A 322 -6.41 16.57 25.70
CA ARG A 322 -6.60 16.07 27.07
C ARG A 322 -7.48 14.82 27.09
N GLN A 323 -8.54 14.79 26.28
CA GLN A 323 -9.44 13.64 26.18
C GLN A 323 -8.69 12.42 25.63
N ASN A 324 -8.02 12.55 24.48
CA ASN A 324 -7.29 11.43 23.87
C ASN A 324 -6.19 10.88 24.79
N TYR A 325 -5.53 11.74 25.59
CA TYR A 325 -4.55 11.29 26.56
C TYR A 325 -5.18 10.53 27.74
N ASN A 326 -6.35 10.96 28.21
CA ASN A 326 -7.11 10.24 29.23
C ASN A 326 -7.55 8.87 28.71
N ASP A 327 -8.07 8.81 27.48
CA ASP A 327 -8.49 7.56 26.84
C ASP A 327 -7.31 6.63 26.65
N LEU A 328 -6.16 7.15 26.17
CA LEU A 328 -4.93 6.38 26.06
C LEU A 328 -4.47 5.83 27.42
N THR A 329 -4.49 6.67 28.47
CA THR A 329 -4.12 6.27 29.82
C THR A 329 -5.02 5.14 30.32
N LYS A 330 -6.33 5.29 30.14
CA LYS A 330 -7.32 4.31 30.55
C LYS A 330 -7.18 3.01 29.77
N TRP A 331 -6.94 3.07 28.47
CA TRP A 331 -6.68 1.90 27.63
C TRP A 331 -5.44 1.10 28.08
N PHE A 332 -4.37 1.77 28.50
CA PHE A 332 -3.21 1.10 29.11
C PHE A 332 -3.58 0.43 30.44
N GLU A 333 -4.37 1.09 31.30
CA GLU A 333 -4.86 0.52 32.56
C GLU A 333 -5.79 -0.68 32.36
N GLU A 334 -6.53 -0.69 31.26
CA GLU A 334 -7.44 -1.78 30.85
C GLU A 334 -6.71 -2.92 30.12
N GLY A 335 -5.38 -2.92 30.12
CA GLY A 335 -4.57 -4.04 29.65
C GLY A 335 -4.26 -4.02 28.15
N CYS A 336 -4.39 -2.86 27.50
CA CYS A 336 -4.01 -2.65 26.10
C CYS A 336 -4.76 -3.56 25.11
N VAL A 337 -6.07 -3.73 25.31
CA VAL A 337 -6.88 -4.68 24.52
C VAL A 337 -7.19 -4.16 23.11
N PHE A 338 -7.36 -5.07 22.17
CA PHE A 338 -7.79 -4.78 20.80
C PHE A 338 -9.19 -5.35 20.54
N ASP A 339 -10.15 -4.46 20.33
CA ASP A 339 -11.56 -4.77 20.11
C ASP A 339 -11.95 -4.90 18.62
N GLY A 340 -11.00 -4.75 17.70
CA GLY A 340 -11.21 -4.98 16.28
C GLY A 340 -11.19 -6.47 15.88
N VAL A 341 -11.71 -6.75 14.68
CA VAL A 341 -11.77 -8.09 14.09
C VAL A 341 -10.35 -8.60 13.77
N ASP A 342 -9.63 -7.87 12.92
CA ASP A 342 -8.27 -8.19 12.51
C ASP A 342 -7.27 -7.12 12.98
N PRO A 343 -6.26 -7.47 13.81
CA PRO A 343 -5.24 -6.53 14.27
C PRO A 343 -4.29 -6.07 13.16
N LYS A 344 -4.30 -6.70 11.98
CA LYS A 344 -3.56 -6.28 10.79
C LYS A 344 -4.34 -5.29 9.93
N THR A 345 -5.58 -4.95 10.29
CA THR A 345 -6.33 -3.88 9.63
C THR A 345 -5.61 -2.54 9.81
N PRO A 346 -5.42 -1.75 8.73
CA PRO A 346 -4.80 -0.44 8.82
C PRO A 346 -5.56 0.50 9.77
N LEU A 347 -4.87 1.16 10.71
CA LEU A 347 -5.51 2.05 11.69
C LEU A 347 -6.31 3.18 11.02
N ARG A 348 -5.88 3.62 9.83
CA ARG A 348 -6.57 4.63 9.03
C ARG A 348 -7.99 4.21 8.63
N SER A 349 -8.31 2.91 8.52
CA SER A 349 -9.67 2.46 8.22
C SER A 349 -10.65 2.66 9.36
N PHE A 350 -10.17 2.92 10.58
CA PHE A 350 -11.01 3.27 11.73
C PHE A 350 -11.25 4.78 11.84
N VAL A 351 -10.58 5.59 11.01
CA VAL A 351 -10.85 7.03 10.92
C VAL A 351 -12.07 7.22 10.04
N LYS A 352 -13.13 7.82 10.61
CA LYS A 352 -14.29 8.24 9.83
C LYS A 352 -13.85 9.17 8.70
N SER A 353 -14.36 8.94 7.51
CA SER A 353 -14.19 9.85 6.38
C SER A 353 -14.79 11.22 6.71
N GLU A 354 -14.33 12.27 6.01
CA GLU A 354 -14.89 13.61 6.17
C GLU A 354 -16.39 13.65 5.87
N ALA A 355 -16.84 12.84 4.90
CA ALA A 355 -18.26 12.67 4.58
C ALA A 355 -19.05 12.05 5.73
N GLU A 356 -18.54 11.01 6.38
CA GLU A 356 -19.19 10.39 7.56
C GLU A 356 -19.22 11.34 8.75
N MET A 357 -18.13 12.07 9.01
CA MET A 357 -18.10 13.08 10.07
C MET A 357 -19.11 14.22 9.81
N THR A 358 -19.23 14.62 8.55
CA THR A 358 -20.20 15.65 8.12
C THR A 358 -21.64 15.12 8.26
N ALA A 359 -21.87 13.87 7.88
CA ALA A 359 -23.16 13.21 8.07
C ALA A 359 -23.53 13.12 9.56
N ASP A 360 -22.60 12.72 10.42
CA ASP A 360 -22.81 12.68 11.88
C ASP A 360 -23.13 14.07 12.44
N LYS A 361 -22.42 15.10 11.98
CA LYS A 361 -22.67 16.48 12.38
C LYS A 361 -24.09 16.90 12.05
N TYR A 362 -24.53 16.70 10.80
CA TYR A 362 -25.86 17.11 10.35
C TYR A 362 -26.98 16.18 10.81
N ALA A 363 -26.69 14.93 11.13
CA ALA A 363 -27.66 14.03 11.77
C ALA A 363 -28.14 14.56 13.12
N ASN A 364 -27.29 15.32 13.83
CA ASN A 364 -27.60 15.93 15.12
C ASN A 364 -28.19 17.34 15.02
N TYR A 365 -28.40 17.87 13.81
CA TYR A 365 -28.99 19.21 13.63
C TYR A 365 -30.51 19.19 13.86
N SER A 366 -31.00 20.15 14.63
CA SER A 366 -32.41 20.46 14.75
C SER A 366 -32.96 21.11 13.47
N PRO A 367 -34.29 21.14 13.25
CA PRO A 367 -34.88 21.85 12.13
C PRO A 367 -34.45 23.31 12.04
N ALA A 368 -34.35 24.03 13.17
CA ALA A 368 -33.90 25.42 13.20
C ALA A 368 -32.42 25.58 12.80
N GLN A 369 -31.55 24.64 13.19
CA GLN A 369 -30.15 24.64 12.77
C GLN A 369 -30.02 24.39 11.26
N PHE A 370 -30.86 23.52 10.68
CA PHE A 370 -30.91 23.35 9.22
C PHE A 370 -31.46 24.59 8.50
N GLN A 371 -32.46 25.29 9.06
CA GLN A 371 -32.94 26.56 8.48
C GLN A 371 -31.85 27.62 8.45
N GLN A 372 -31.07 27.75 9.53
CA GLN A 372 -29.94 28.67 9.57
C GLN A 372 -28.85 28.25 8.58
N LEU A 373 -28.49 26.96 8.55
CA LEU A 373 -27.54 26.41 7.57
C LEU A 373 -27.97 26.70 6.13
N ARG A 374 -29.26 26.52 5.82
CA ARG A 374 -29.84 26.82 4.50
C ARG A 374 -29.67 28.29 4.16
N LYS A 375 -29.94 29.19 5.11
CA LYS A 375 -29.77 30.63 4.92
C LYS A 375 -28.32 31.01 4.66
N ASP A 376 -27.40 30.53 5.49
CA ASP A 376 -25.97 30.84 5.39
C ASP A 376 -25.39 30.33 4.08
N ARG A 377 -25.66 29.06 3.73
CA ARG A 377 -25.17 28.48 2.47
C ARG A 377 -25.75 29.17 1.25
N THR A 378 -27.05 29.48 1.26
CA THR A 378 -27.68 30.18 0.13
C THR A 378 -27.11 31.59 -0.03
N ALA A 379 -26.85 32.30 1.07
CA ALA A 379 -26.19 33.60 1.04
C ALA A 379 -24.77 33.53 0.46
N ASP A 380 -23.98 32.51 0.85
CA ASP A 380 -22.64 32.28 0.30
C ASP A 380 -22.66 31.89 -1.18
N GLN A 381 -23.66 31.14 -1.62
CA GLN A 381 -23.88 30.82 -3.03
C GLN A 381 -24.20 32.08 -3.83
N MET A 382 -25.14 32.91 -3.35
CA MET A 382 -25.52 34.16 -4.01
C MET A 382 -24.37 35.16 -4.05
N LYS A 383 -23.60 35.29 -2.96
CA LYS A 383 -22.42 36.17 -2.92
C LYS A 383 -21.35 35.77 -3.93
N ARG A 384 -21.17 34.48 -4.20
CA ARG A 384 -20.23 33.99 -5.23
C ARG A 384 -20.76 34.19 -6.64
N ALA A 385 -22.04 33.92 -6.85
CA ALA A 385 -22.67 33.97 -8.17
C ALA A 385 -22.90 35.41 -8.67
N VAL A 386 -23.38 36.29 -7.79
CA VAL A 386 -23.78 37.66 -8.14
C VAL A 386 -23.38 38.67 -7.04
N PRO A 387 -22.07 38.84 -6.77
CA PRO A 387 -21.57 39.64 -5.63
C PRO A 387 -22.03 41.10 -5.61
N ASN A 388 -22.38 41.66 -6.77
CA ASN A 388 -22.72 43.08 -6.92
C ASN A 388 -24.23 43.34 -7.07
N ASP A 389 -25.05 42.29 -7.10
CA ASP A 389 -26.49 42.43 -7.25
C ASP A 389 -27.18 42.41 -5.88
N PRO A 390 -28.26 43.20 -5.69
CA PRO A 390 -29.08 43.06 -4.51
C PRO A 390 -29.80 41.71 -4.52
N VAL A 391 -29.84 41.05 -3.37
CA VAL A 391 -30.52 39.77 -3.19
C VAL A 391 -31.66 39.94 -2.19
N THR A 392 -32.87 39.60 -2.61
CA THR A 392 -34.06 39.59 -1.75
C THR A 392 -34.30 38.18 -1.22
N TYR A 393 -34.75 38.07 0.04
CA TYR A 393 -35.06 36.80 0.69
C TYR A 393 -36.50 36.84 1.24
N LEU A 394 -37.26 35.78 0.96
CA LEU A 394 -38.61 35.53 1.46
C LEU A 394 -38.61 34.17 2.15
N GLU A 395 -39.08 34.12 3.40
CA GLU A 395 -39.11 32.89 4.20
C GLU A 395 -40.55 32.41 4.37
N SER A 396 -40.76 31.10 4.17
CA SER A 396 -42.03 30.40 4.44
C SER A 396 -41.77 29.07 5.14
N ASP A 397 -42.82 28.28 5.34
CA ASP A 397 -42.74 26.99 6.05
C ASP A 397 -41.79 26.00 5.36
N ASP A 398 -41.99 25.79 4.05
CA ASP A 398 -41.19 24.84 3.25
C ASP A 398 -40.06 25.49 2.46
N PHE A 399 -40.04 26.83 2.31
CA PHE A 399 -39.14 27.51 1.39
C PHE A 399 -38.35 28.69 1.96
N LEU A 400 -37.11 28.82 1.48
CA LEU A 400 -36.33 30.06 1.47
C LEU A 400 -36.27 30.55 0.02
N VAL A 401 -37.18 31.43 -0.40
CA VAL A 401 -37.17 31.97 -1.76
C VAL A 401 -36.24 33.17 -1.82
N CYS A 402 -35.32 33.21 -2.77
CA CYS A 402 -34.41 34.33 -2.92
C CYS A 402 -33.94 34.51 -4.36
N GLY A 403 -33.17 35.56 -4.62
CA GLY A 403 -32.60 35.81 -5.93
C GLY A 403 -32.32 37.28 -6.19
N ASN A 404 -31.71 37.57 -7.35
CA ASN A 404 -31.55 38.93 -7.87
C ASN A 404 -32.71 39.34 -8.81
N ALA A 405 -33.72 38.48 -8.98
CA ALA A 405 -35.00 38.86 -9.59
C ALA A 405 -35.78 39.83 -8.70
N ASN A 406 -36.70 40.59 -9.29
CA ASN A 406 -37.48 41.57 -8.54
C ASN A 406 -38.40 40.92 -7.49
N GLU A 407 -38.78 41.67 -6.45
CA GLU A 407 -39.56 41.14 -5.32
C GLU A 407 -40.93 40.57 -5.74
N ALA A 408 -41.59 41.16 -6.73
CA ALA A 408 -42.88 40.67 -7.22
C ALA A 408 -42.74 39.27 -7.86
N ARG A 409 -41.70 39.06 -8.65
CA ARG A 409 -41.34 37.77 -9.25
C ARG A 409 -41.00 36.73 -8.19
N LEU A 410 -40.29 37.11 -7.12
CA LEU A 410 -39.99 36.18 -6.01
C LEU A 410 -41.26 35.77 -5.24
N LYS A 411 -42.19 36.71 -4.98
CA LYS A 411 -43.49 36.39 -4.36
C LYS A 411 -44.33 35.47 -5.25
N GLN A 412 -44.30 35.69 -6.57
CA GLN A 412 -44.97 34.82 -7.54
C GLN A 412 -44.39 33.40 -7.51
N ALA A 413 -43.07 33.27 -7.52
CA ALA A 413 -42.38 31.98 -7.42
C ALA A 413 -42.69 31.26 -6.09
N GLU A 414 -42.73 31.99 -4.97
CA GLU A 414 -43.13 31.44 -3.67
C GLU A 414 -44.56 30.88 -3.70
N SER A 415 -45.50 31.63 -4.27
CA SER A 415 -46.89 31.19 -4.40
C SER A 415 -47.01 29.90 -5.21
N TRP A 416 -46.31 29.81 -6.35
CA TRP A 416 -46.30 28.60 -7.18
C TRP A 416 -45.61 27.41 -6.49
N ALA A 417 -44.55 27.65 -5.73
CA ALA A 417 -43.88 26.61 -4.97
C ALA A 417 -44.80 26.01 -3.88
N LYS A 418 -45.60 26.85 -3.20
CA LYS A 418 -46.62 26.40 -2.24
C LYS A 418 -47.72 25.57 -2.91
N GLU A 419 -48.24 26.03 -4.05
CA GLU A 419 -49.20 25.27 -4.85
C GLU A 419 -48.63 23.89 -5.25
N GLN A 420 -47.33 23.85 -5.62
CA GLN A 420 -46.68 22.61 -5.98
C GLN A 420 -46.52 21.64 -4.80
N VAL A 421 -46.28 22.11 -3.58
CA VAL A 421 -46.27 21.26 -2.38
C VAL A 421 -47.61 20.55 -2.20
N ASP A 422 -48.71 21.27 -2.40
CA ASP A 422 -50.05 20.68 -2.32
C ASP A 422 -50.31 19.67 -3.44
N ALA A 423 -49.79 19.93 -4.64
CA ALA A 423 -49.82 18.98 -5.75
C ALA A 423 -49.00 17.71 -5.45
N LEU A 424 -47.82 17.84 -4.82
CA LEU A 424 -46.98 16.71 -4.40
C LEU A 424 -47.69 15.85 -3.34
N ARG A 425 -48.41 16.47 -2.41
CA ARG A 425 -49.23 15.77 -1.41
C ARG A 425 -50.35 14.96 -2.07
N LYS A 426 -51.06 15.55 -3.03
CA LYS A 426 -52.18 14.91 -3.74
C LYS A 426 -51.73 13.85 -4.75
N GLY A 427 -50.68 14.13 -5.51
CA GLY A 427 -50.25 13.33 -6.66
C GLY A 427 -49.25 12.23 -6.31
N LEU A 428 -48.30 12.51 -5.41
CA LEU A 428 -47.21 11.59 -5.04
C LEU A 428 -47.24 11.16 -3.57
N GLY A 429 -48.33 11.45 -2.85
CA GLY A 429 -48.51 11.04 -1.45
C GLY A 429 -47.47 11.66 -0.50
N ALA A 430 -47.05 12.89 -0.76
CA ALA A 430 -46.12 13.59 0.13
C ALA A 430 -46.68 13.71 1.56
N PRO A 431 -45.82 13.67 2.60
CA PRO A 431 -46.27 13.84 3.98
C PRO A 431 -46.89 15.22 4.22
N SER A 432 -47.74 15.32 5.25
CA SER A 432 -48.39 16.58 5.63
C SER A 432 -47.45 17.58 6.30
N GLY A 433 -46.32 17.11 6.87
CA GLY A 433 -45.29 17.95 7.46
C GLY A 433 -44.33 18.58 6.44
N PRO A 434 -43.26 19.25 6.92
CA PRO A 434 -42.24 19.83 6.06
C PRO A 434 -41.59 18.80 5.14
N LEU A 435 -41.41 19.15 3.86
CA LEU A 435 -40.88 18.20 2.87
C LEU A 435 -39.35 18.10 2.87
N TRP A 436 -38.65 19.13 3.37
CA TRP A 436 -37.19 19.20 3.43
C TRP A 436 -36.71 19.60 4.82
N LYS A 437 -35.54 19.08 5.24
CA LYS A 437 -34.87 19.53 6.46
C LYS A 437 -34.37 20.95 6.29
N GLY A 438 -34.97 21.89 7.03
CA GLY A 438 -34.59 23.29 7.03
C GLY A 438 -34.93 24.08 5.78
N ARG A 439 -36.06 23.75 5.14
CA ARG A 439 -36.57 24.36 3.90
C ARG A 439 -35.76 24.00 2.65
N LEU A 440 -36.41 24.13 1.50
CA LEU A 440 -35.78 24.17 0.19
C LEU A 440 -35.48 25.63 -0.18
N ALA A 441 -34.26 25.95 -0.59
CA ALA A 441 -34.01 27.25 -1.19
C ALA A 441 -34.55 27.28 -2.63
N VAL A 442 -35.33 28.29 -2.99
CA VAL A 442 -35.77 28.53 -4.37
C VAL A 442 -35.13 29.82 -4.84
N ILE A 443 -34.11 29.69 -5.69
CA ILE A 443 -33.26 30.78 -6.16
C ILE A 443 -33.71 31.19 -7.56
N VAL A 444 -34.15 32.44 -7.74
CA VAL A 444 -34.60 32.96 -9.05
C VAL A 444 -33.60 34.00 -9.56
N MET A 445 -32.92 33.65 -10.63
CA MET A 445 -31.94 34.49 -11.31
C MET A 445 -32.61 35.34 -12.36
N LYS A 446 -32.38 36.65 -12.33
CA LYS A 446 -33.07 37.63 -13.20
C LYS A 446 -32.85 37.43 -14.70
N ASP A 447 -31.76 36.76 -15.09
CA ASP A 447 -31.35 36.57 -16.48
C ASP A 447 -30.41 35.37 -16.67
N ARG A 448 -30.17 35.03 -17.95
CA ARG A 448 -29.27 33.96 -18.38
C ARG A 448 -27.85 34.11 -17.85
N PHE A 449 -27.35 35.34 -17.77
CA PHE A 449 -26.00 35.63 -17.30
C PHE A 449 -25.86 35.24 -15.83
N SER A 450 -26.78 35.72 -14.97
CA SER A 450 -26.82 35.40 -13.55
C SER A 450 -26.94 33.89 -13.28
N TYR A 451 -27.76 33.20 -14.07
CA TYR A 451 -27.89 31.74 -14.00
C TYR A 451 -26.59 31.01 -14.40
N THR A 452 -25.92 31.49 -15.45
CA THR A 452 -24.65 30.94 -15.92
C THR A 452 -23.55 31.14 -14.89
N GLU A 453 -23.43 32.34 -14.31
CA GLU A 453 -22.47 32.64 -13.24
C GLU A 453 -22.69 31.75 -12.01
N PHE A 454 -23.95 31.49 -11.63
CA PHE A 454 -24.24 30.54 -10.54
C PHE A 454 -23.71 29.14 -10.85
N ASN A 455 -23.97 28.61 -12.04
CA ASN A 455 -23.49 27.28 -12.40
C ASN A 455 -21.96 27.21 -12.44
N GLN A 456 -21.29 28.26 -12.93
CA GLN A 456 -19.83 28.31 -12.98
C GLN A 456 -19.21 28.40 -11.58
N THR A 457 -19.69 29.32 -10.74
CA THR A 457 -19.07 29.65 -9.44
C THR A 457 -19.52 28.73 -8.30
N VAL A 458 -20.76 28.24 -8.34
CA VAL A 458 -21.35 27.38 -7.31
C VAL A 458 -21.24 25.91 -7.68
N ASN A 459 -21.53 25.56 -8.93
CA ASN A 459 -21.55 24.15 -9.38
C ASN A 459 -20.30 23.72 -10.14
N GLY A 460 -19.39 24.64 -10.46
CA GLY A 460 -18.17 24.32 -11.20
C GLY A 460 -18.43 23.81 -12.63
N ARG A 461 -19.55 24.20 -13.25
CA ARG A 461 -19.94 23.72 -14.59
C ARG A 461 -20.48 24.84 -15.48
N GLN A 462 -20.33 24.68 -16.79
CA GLN A 462 -21.05 25.50 -17.76
C GLN A 462 -22.51 25.03 -17.84
N ALA A 463 -23.45 25.97 -17.83
CA ALA A 463 -24.87 25.68 -18.03
C ALA A 463 -25.15 25.45 -19.53
N PRO A 464 -25.67 24.28 -19.95
CA PRO A 464 -26.09 24.07 -21.34
C PRO A 464 -27.19 25.05 -21.75
N ASP A 465 -27.24 25.44 -23.03
CA ASP A 465 -28.20 26.45 -23.54
C ASP A 465 -29.67 26.12 -23.25
N GLY A 466 -30.05 24.84 -23.33
CA GLY A 466 -31.41 24.39 -23.02
C GLY A 466 -31.72 24.20 -21.54
N MET A 467 -30.76 24.45 -20.63
CA MET A 467 -30.96 24.29 -19.20
C MET A 467 -31.29 25.63 -18.57
N GLN A 468 -32.54 25.80 -18.15
CA GLN A 468 -33.06 27.03 -17.53
C GLN A 468 -33.35 26.85 -16.03
N GLY A 469 -33.12 25.65 -15.49
CA GLY A 469 -33.40 25.34 -14.09
C GLY A 469 -32.76 24.02 -13.70
N HIS A 470 -32.37 23.91 -12.43
CA HIS A 470 -31.96 22.63 -11.86
C HIS A 470 -32.21 22.57 -10.35
N SER A 471 -32.28 21.36 -9.81
CA SER A 471 -32.41 21.08 -8.39
C SER A 471 -31.23 20.27 -7.85
N VAL A 472 -30.78 20.58 -6.65
CA VAL A 472 -29.76 19.84 -5.89
C VAL A 472 -30.30 19.54 -4.51
N VAL A 473 -30.26 18.27 -4.11
CA VAL A 473 -30.51 17.84 -2.73
C VAL A 473 -29.44 16.81 -2.37
N ALA A 474 -28.57 17.17 -1.44
CA ALA A 474 -27.52 16.31 -0.92
C ALA A 474 -28.07 15.36 0.16
N ASP A 475 -27.45 14.20 0.32
CA ASP A 475 -27.88 13.15 1.25
C ASP A 475 -27.97 13.66 2.70
N THR A 476 -27.04 14.55 3.09
CA THR A 476 -27.00 15.12 4.44
C THR A 476 -27.79 16.44 4.56
N TYR A 477 -28.54 16.83 3.53
CA TYR A 477 -29.37 18.03 3.43
C TYR A 477 -28.63 19.36 3.60
N GLU A 478 -27.30 19.36 3.59
CA GLU A 478 -26.48 20.57 3.60
C GLU A 478 -26.79 21.44 2.37
N ASP A 479 -26.92 20.83 1.19
CA ASP A 479 -27.44 21.46 -0.01
C ASP A 479 -28.84 20.91 -0.32
N ALA A 480 -29.82 21.81 -0.39
CA ALA A 480 -31.19 21.55 -0.83
C ALA A 480 -31.71 22.84 -1.45
N TYR A 481 -31.55 22.98 -2.75
CA TYR A 481 -32.00 24.16 -3.48
C TYR A 481 -32.49 23.81 -4.89
N VAL A 482 -33.32 24.71 -5.40
CA VAL A 482 -33.70 24.87 -6.79
C VAL A 482 -33.14 26.20 -7.24
N VAL A 483 -32.52 26.25 -8.41
CA VAL A 483 -32.13 27.51 -9.05
C VAL A 483 -32.73 27.58 -10.44
N LEU A 484 -33.32 28.74 -10.75
CA LEU A 484 -34.11 29.00 -11.95
C LEU A 484 -33.59 30.24 -12.66
N GLU A 485 -33.51 30.20 -13.97
CA GLU A 485 -33.45 31.36 -14.84
C GLU A 485 -34.86 31.95 -14.99
N ASP A 486 -35.02 33.25 -14.77
CA ASP A 486 -36.26 33.96 -15.05
C ASP A 486 -36.40 34.20 -16.56
N VAL A 487 -37.00 33.22 -17.23
CA VAL A 487 -37.30 33.26 -18.68
C VAL A 487 -38.60 33.98 -19.00
N GLY A 488 -39.24 34.63 -18.01
CA GLY A 488 -40.57 35.20 -18.15
C GLY A 488 -41.68 34.15 -18.16
N ASP A 489 -42.90 34.62 -18.44
CA ASP A 489 -44.11 33.80 -18.39
C ASP A 489 -44.58 33.37 -19.79
N GLU A 490 -43.98 33.91 -20.84
CA GLU A 490 -44.24 33.52 -22.21
C GLU A 490 -43.73 32.10 -22.47
N VAL A 491 -44.57 31.30 -23.14
CA VAL A 491 -44.29 29.92 -23.47
C VAL A 491 -44.11 29.80 -24.98
N ASP A 492 -43.03 29.16 -25.40
CA ASP A 492 -42.80 28.79 -26.78
C ASP A 492 -42.30 27.33 -26.88
N LEU A 493 -41.86 26.90 -28.07
CA LEU A 493 -41.42 25.52 -28.29
C LEU A 493 -40.11 25.16 -27.56
N LYS A 494 -39.34 26.16 -27.11
CA LYS A 494 -38.03 26.03 -26.46
C LYS A 494 -38.03 26.51 -25.00
N SER A 495 -38.97 27.37 -24.63
CA SER A 495 -39.14 27.91 -23.29
C SER A 495 -40.45 27.42 -22.65
N PRO A 496 -40.40 26.65 -21.55
CA PRO A 496 -41.57 26.24 -20.79
C PRO A 496 -42.26 27.38 -20.02
N GLY A 497 -41.61 28.55 -19.91
CA GLY A 497 -41.97 29.60 -18.97
C GLY A 497 -41.55 29.27 -17.53
N LEU A 498 -41.41 30.30 -16.69
CA LEU A 498 -40.88 30.14 -15.33
C LEU A 498 -41.74 29.20 -14.47
N ARG A 499 -43.07 29.26 -14.58
CA ARG A 499 -43.98 28.46 -13.73
C ARG A 499 -43.78 26.95 -13.94
N VAL A 500 -43.71 26.50 -15.19
CA VAL A 500 -43.49 25.08 -15.52
C VAL A 500 -42.10 24.63 -15.06
N ASN A 501 -41.08 25.45 -15.30
CA ASN A 501 -39.72 25.14 -14.86
C ASN A 501 -39.62 25.04 -13.32
N LEU A 502 -40.29 25.95 -12.59
CA LEU A 502 -40.37 25.89 -11.14
C LEU A 502 -41.01 24.59 -10.66
N ILE A 503 -42.14 24.20 -11.24
CA ILE A 503 -42.83 22.95 -10.88
C ILE A 503 -41.94 21.73 -11.18
N ASP A 504 -41.28 21.69 -12.34
CA ASP A 504 -40.32 20.64 -12.70
C ASP A 504 -39.22 20.51 -11.64
N GLN A 505 -38.55 21.63 -11.31
CA GLN A 505 -37.41 21.59 -10.40
C GLN A 505 -37.79 21.33 -8.93
N VAL A 506 -38.90 21.86 -8.44
CA VAL A 506 -39.39 21.58 -7.07
C VAL A 506 -39.80 20.11 -6.93
N THR A 507 -40.44 19.54 -7.96
CA THR A 507 -40.73 18.09 -8.01
C THR A 507 -39.45 17.27 -8.04
N GLY A 508 -38.45 17.69 -8.82
CA GLY A 508 -37.15 17.03 -8.84
C GLY A 508 -36.45 17.07 -7.48
N ALA A 509 -36.49 18.20 -6.78
CA ALA A 509 -35.96 18.33 -5.42
C ALA A 509 -36.69 17.43 -4.41
N TYR A 510 -38.00 17.26 -4.57
CA TYR A 510 -38.78 16.33 -3.77
C TYR A 510 -38.36 14.88 -4.02
N LEU A 511 -38.17 14.49 -5.29
CA LEU A 511 -37.82 13.11 -5.66
C LEU A 511 -36.40 12.71 -5.24
N LYS A 512 -35.47 13.66 -5.14
CA LYS A 512 -34.06 13.49 -4.71
C LYS A 512 -33.85 13.44 -3.20
N ARG A 513 -34.89 13.72 -2.41
CA ARG A 513 -34.77 13.77 -0.96
C ARG A 513 -34.41 12.39 -0.39
N ASN A 514 -33.77 12.36 0.79
CA ASN A 514 -33.34 11.15 1.49
C ASN A 514 -32.26 10.34 0.76
N GLY A 515 -31.47 10.96 -0.11
CA GLY A 515 -30.35 10.32 -0.82
C GLY A 515 -30.79 9.30 -1.89
N SER A 516 -32.01 9.45 -2.40
CA SER A 516 -32.52 8.63 -3.49
C SER A 516 -31.73 8.89 -4.79
N LYS A 517 -31.16 7.82 -5.35
CA LYS A 517 -30.46 7.85 -6.65
C LYS A 517 -31.42 7.46 -7.77
N LEU A 518 -32.46 8.28 -7.97
CA LEU A 518 -33.41 8.07 -9.05
C LEU A 518 -32.82 8.53 -10.39
N PRO A 519 -33.14 7.84 -11.50
CA PRO A 519 -32.64 8.23 -12.82
C PRO A 519 -33.27 9.56 -13.28
N ASN A 520 -32.50 10.36 -14.01
CA ASN A 520 -32.85 11.71 -14.43
C ASN A 520 -34.08 11.75 -15.34
N TRP A 521 -34.31 10.72 -16.17
CA TRP A 521 -35.52 10.63 -17.01
C TRP A 521 -36.78 10.61 -16.15
N LEU A 522 -36.73 9.93 -14.99
CA LEU A 522 -37.85 9.81 -14.08
C LEU A 522 -38.05 11.11 -13.30
N ILE A 523 -36.95 11.71 -12.83
CA ILE A 523 -36.98 12.97 -12.10
C ILE A 523 -37.56 14.08 -12.98
N ARG A 524 -36.96 14.32 -14.15
CA ARG A 524 -37.41 15.35 -15.11
C ARG A 524 -38.77 15.03 -15.69
N GLY A 525 -39.03 13.76 -16.02
CA GLY A 525 -40.30 13.33 -16.58
C GLY A 525 -41.47 13.54 -15.62
N THR A 526 -41.28 13.18 -14.34
CA THR A 526 -42.29 13.38 -13.30
C THR A 526 -42.53 14.87 -13.05
N GLY A 527 -41.46 15.66 -13.00
CA GLY A 527 -41.57 17.11 -12.84
C GLY A 527 -42.38 17.77 -13.96
N LEU A 528 -42.10 17.44 -15.22
CA LEU A 528 -42.84 17.93 -16.37
C LEU A 528 -44.28 17.39 -16.45
N ALA A 529 -44.52 16.14 -16.07
CA ALA A 529 -45.88 15.56 -16.00
C ALA A 529 -46.73 16.27 -14.93
N MET A 530 -46.15 16.53 -13.76
CA MET A 530 -46.81 17.33 -12.73
C MET A 530 -47.03 18.77 -13.18
N ALA A 531 -46.07 19.38 -13.89
CA ALA A 531 -46.26 20.71 -14.46
C ALA A 531 -47.43 20.75 -15.45
N ALA A 532 -47.60 19.74 -16.29
CA ALA A 532 -48.75 19.63 -17.19
C ALA A 532 -50.10 19.57 -16.43
N GLN A 533 -50.11 18.93 -15.24
CA GLN A 533 -51.29 18.83 -14.40
C GLN A 533 -51.60 20.13 -13.64
N VAL A 534 -50.57 20.81 -13.11
CA VAL A 534 -50.71 21.97 -12.22
C VAL A 534 -50.75 23.29 -12.99
N ALA A 535 -49.88 23.44 -13.99
CA ALA A 535 -49.81 24.65 -14.81
C ALA A 535 -50.67 24.58 -16.08
N GLY A 536 -51.18 23.40 -16.42
CA GLY A 536 -51.89 23.15 -17.68
C GLY A 536 -50.94 22.81 -18.83
N ARG A 537 -51.48 22.12 -19.85
CA ARG A 537 -50.72 21.83 -21.08
C ARG A 537 -50.50 23.11 -21.89
N ASN A 538 -49.33 23.22 -22.50
CA ASN A 538 -48.90 24.38 -23.28
C ASN A 538 -48.05 23.94 -24.48
N ALA A 539 -47.72 24.89 -25.36
CA ALA A 539 -47.00 24.62 -26.61
C ALA A 539 -45.65 23.91 -26.40
N TYR A 540 -44.95 24.20 -25.29
CA TYR A 540 -43.72 23.52 -24.90
C TYR A 540 -43.99 22.04 -24.59
N LEU A 541 -44.88 21.76 -23.64
CA LEU A 541 -45.18 20.39 -23.20
C LEU A 541 -45.76 19.53 -24.34
N GLU A 542 -46.54 20.14 -25.23
CA GLU A 542 -47.08 19.47 -26.42
C GLU A 542 -46.04 19.18 -27.50
N SER A 543 -44.89 19.87 -27.48
CA SER A 543 -43.78 19.60 -28.40
C SER A 543 -42.95 18.39 -27.97
N LEU A 544 -42.85 18.13 -26.67
CA LEU A 544 -41.99 17.09 -26.08
C LEU A 544 -42.24 15.67 -26.63
N PRO A 545 -43.50 15.20 -26.81
CA PRO A 545 -43.73 13.89 -27.43
C PRO A 545 -43.19 13.79 -28.85
N ARG A 546 -43.27 14.87 -29.64
CA ARG A 546 -42.74 14.89 -31.02
C ARG A 546 -41.21 14.83 -31.02
N GLU A 547 -40.56 15.53 -30.10
CA GLU A 547 -39.12 15.44 -29.91
C GLU A 547 -38.70 14.03 -29.48
N SER A 548 -39.41 13.43 -28.51
CA SER A 548 -39.19 12.04 -28.06
C SER A 548 -39.29 11.03 -29.21
N MET A 549 -40.23 11.21 -30.15
CA MET A 549 -40.38 10.37 -31.35
C MET A 549 -39.17 10.42 -32.29
N THR A 550 -38.33 11.46 -32.22
CA THR A 550 -37.09 11.52 -33.00
C THR A 550 -35.92 10.82 -32.30
N ILE A 551 -36.00 10.65 -30.97
CA ILE A 551 -34.91 10.15 -30.14
C ILE A 551 -35.09 8.66 -29.82
N VAL A 552 -36.22 8.27 -29.25
CA VAL A 552 -36.46 6.91 -28.73
C VAL A 552 -36.27 5.82 -29.81
N PRO A 553 -36.67 6.02 -31.08
CA PRO A 553 -36.44 5.02 -32.12
C PRO A 553 -34.97 4.81 -32.48
N THR A 554 -34.05 5.70 -32.08
CA THR A 554 -32.61 5.56 -32.35
C THR A 554 -31.90 4.66 -31.34
N LEU A 555 -32.56 4.30 -30.24
CA LEU A 555 -32.00 3.41 -29.22
C LEU A 555 -31.77 2.00 -29.79
N VAL A 556 -30.58 1.46 -29.50
CA VAL A 556 -30.20 0.09 -29.87
C VAL A 556 -31.06 -0.89 -29.08
N ASN A 557 -31.07 -0.79 -27.75
CA ASN A 557 -31.88 -1.65 -26.90
C ASN A 557 -33.09 -0.88 -26.33
N PRO A 558 -34.31 -1.45 -26.37
CA PRO A 558 -35.49 -0.77 -25.84
C PRO A 558 -35.42 -0.45 -24.34
N GLN A 559 -34.74 -1.27 -23.53
CA GLN A 559 -34.58 -1.00 -22.09
C GLN A 559 -33.70 0.22 -21.78
N ASP A 560 -32.88 0.69 -22.74
CA ASP A 560 -31.97 1.82 -22.52
C ASP A 560 -32.74 3.12 -22.25
N VAL A 561 -34.04 3.17 -22.56
CA VAL A 561 -34.93 4.28 -22.19
C VAL A 561 -35.04 4.49 -20.67
N PHE A 562 -34.77 3.44 -19.88
CA PHE A 562 -34.81 3.49 -18.42
C PHE A 562 -33.44 3.76 -17.78
N ALA A 563 -32.35 3.80 -18.56
CA ALA A 563 -31.02 4.04 -18.03
C ALA A 563 -30.74 5.55 -17.85
N ASP A 564 -29.94 5.88 -16.84
CA ASP A 564 -29.71 7.28 -16.41
C ASP A 564 -28.88 8.09 -17.42
N ASP A 565 -27.90 7.46 -18.07
CA ASP A 565 -26.93 8.12 -18.97
C ASP A 565 -27.30 8.04 -20.46
N SER A 566 -28.49 7.55 -20.80
CA SER A 566 -28.90 7.36 -22.19
C SER A 566 -29.20 8.66 -22.94
N PHE A 567 -29.41 9.77 -22.23
CA PHE A 567 -29.85 11.02 -22.84
C PHE A 567 -29.11 12.23 -22.29
N SER A 568 -28.82 13.18 -23.18
CA SER A 568 -28.24 14.47 -22.80
C SER A 568 -29.23 15.31 -21.96
N PRO A 569 -28.75 16.31 -21.20
CA PRO A 569 -29.63 17.23 -20.46
C PRO A 569 -30.67 17.97 -21.31
N GLY A 570 -30.42 18.14 -22.62
CA GLY A 570 -31.38 18.76 -23.55
C GLY A 570 -32.51 17.81 -23.96
N THR A 571 -32.20 16.53 -24.15
CA THR A 571 -33.14 15.52 -24.66
C THR A 571 -33.88 14.75 -23.56
N ILE A 572 -33.31 14.70 -22.35
CA ILE A 572 -33.86 13.92 -21.22
C ILE A 572 -35.26 14.37 -20.82
N GLY A 573 -35.58 15.66 -20.95
CA GLY A 573 -36.89 16.22 -20.63
C GLY A 573 -37.98 15.64 -21.53
N ALA A 574 -37.75 15.65 -22.85
CA ALA A 574 -38.71 15.14 -23.83
C ALA A 574 -38.97 13.64 -23.66
N VAL A 575 -37.90 12.84 -23.55
CA VAL A 575 -38.02 11.39 -23.37
C VAL A 575 -38.66 11.06 -22.03
N GLY A 576 -38.17 11.68 -20.95
CA GLY A 576 -38.66 11.46 -19.59
C GLY A 576 -40.13 11.80 -19.44
N TYR A 577 -40.57 12.97 -19.93
CA TYR A 577 -41.97 13.39 -19.89
C TYR A 577 -42.88 12.38 -20.59
N THR A 578 -42.49 12.00 -21.81
CA THR A 578 -43.27 11.09 -22.63
C THR A 578 -43.34 9.67 -22.03
N LEU A 579 -42.25 9.20 -21.45
CA LEU A 579 -42.19 7.90 -20.77
C LEU A 579 -43.04 7.90 -19.50
N VAL A 580 -42.98 8.95 -18.69
CA VAL A 580 -43.80 9.08 -17.48
C VAL A 580 -45.29 9.15 -17.83
N GLU A 581 -45.69 9.93 -18.83
CA GLU A 581 -47.08 9.95 -19.33
C GLU A 581 -47.53 8.55 -19.79
N TYR A 582 -46.66 7.79 -20.47
CA TYR A 582 -46.94 6.41 -20.85
C TYR A 582 -47.14 5.50 -19.63
N LEU A 583 -46.26 5.57 -18.63
CA LEU A 583 -46.36 4.77 -17.41
C LEU A 583 -47.64 5.10 -16.62
N LEU A 584 -47.96 6.39 -16.48
CA LEU A 584 -49.20 6.87 -15.87
C LEU A 584 -50.43 6.39 -16.63
N LYS A 585 -50.42 6.42 -17.97
CA LYS A 585 -51.53 5.92 -18.79
C LYS A 585 -51.75 4.41 -18.63
N ASN A 586 -50.69 3.62 -18.50
CA ASN A 586 -50.77 2.16 -18.44
C ASN A 586 -50.95 1.59 -17.02
N GLY A 587 -50.67 2.38 -15.96
CA GLY A 587 -50.78 1.92 -14.58
C GLY A 587 -51.56 2.82 -13.63
N GLY A 588 -51.87 4.05 -14.03
CA GLY A 588 -52.42 5.07 -13.15
C GLY A 588 -51.41 5.59 -12.11
N PRO A 589 -51.78 6.62 -11.33
CA PRO A 589 -50.88 7.27 -10.36
C PRO A 589 -50.46 6.34 -9.23
N VAL A 590 -51.30 5.38 -8.83
CA VAL A 590 -50.99 4.43 -7.75
C VAL A 590 -49.82 3.51 -8.13
N LYS A 591 -49.89 2.87 -9.30
CA LYS A 591 -48.78 2.02 -9.77
C LYS A 591 -47.53 2.84 -10.04
N PHE A 592 -47.68 4.03 -10.60
CA PHE A 592 -46.53 4.91 -10.83
C PHE A 592 -45.82 5.30 -9.53
N GLY A 593 -46.57 5.63 -8.47
CA GLY A 593 -46.01 5.87 -7.13
C GLY A 593 -45.30 4.63 -6.56
N GLN A 594 -45.86 3.44 -6.75
CA GLN A 594 -45.20 2.18 -6.36
C GLN A 594 -43.88 1.98 -7.13
N TYR A 595 -43.86 2.26 -8.44
CA TYR A 595 -42.66 2.17 -9.25
C TYR A 595 -41.54 3.11 -8.76
N ILE A 596 -41.89 4.36 -8.44
CA ILE A 596 -40.94 5.30 -7.82
C ILE A 596 -40.38 4.73 -6.52
N ASN A 597 -41.23 4.18 -5.64
CA ASN A 597 -40.80 3.63 -4.36
C ASN A 597 -39.84 2.44 -4.51
N GLU A 598 -40.07 1.54 -5.47
CA GLU A 598 -39.15 0.43 -5.74
C GLU A 598 -37.76 0.95 -6.15
N LEU A 599 -37.72 1.94 -7.06
CA LEU A 599 -36.46 2.53 -7.50
C LEU A 599 -35.76 3.32 -6.39
N GLN A 600 -36.51 4.03 -5.55
CA GLN A 600 -35.95 4.70 -4.35
C GLN A 600 -35.37 3.68 -3.36
N GLY A 601 -35.93 2.48 -3.28
CA GLY A 601 -35.39 1.36 -2.52
C GLY A 601 -34.14 0.70 -3.13
N GLY A 602 -33.67 1.17 -4.29
CA GLY A 602 -32.49 0.65 -4.99
C GLY A 602 -32.76 -0.53 -5.92
N ALA A 603 -34.03 -0.83 -6.23
CA ALA A 603 -34.36 -1.87 -7.21
C ALA A 603 -33.87 -1.48 -8.62
N ALA A 604 -33.41 -2.45 -9.40
CA ALA A 604 -33.12 -2.21 -10.80
C ALA A 604 -34.42 -1.94 -11.59
N ALA A 605 -34.32 -1.18 -12.68
CA ALA A 605 -35.48 -0.82 -13.51
C ALA A 605 -36.27 -2.05 -13.99
N THR A 606 -35.59 -3.15 -14.29
CA THR A 606 -36.25 -4.40 -14.71
C THR A 606 -37.05 -5.07 -13.60
N ASP A 607 -36.54 -5.06 -12.37
CA ASP A 607 -37.20 -5.67 -11.22
C ASP A 607 -38.42 -4.83 -10.81
N ALA A 608 -38.24 -3.51 -10.74
CA ALA A 608 -39.31 -2.56 -10.48
C ALA A 608 -40.43 -2.65 -11.55
N SER A 609 -40.06 -2.75 -12.83
CA SER A 609 -41.03 -2.86 -13.93
C SER A 609 -41.79 -4.18 -13.86
N THR A 610 -41.09 -5.29 -13.61
CA THR A 610 -41.71 -6.62 -13.51
C THR A 610 -42.70 -6.67 -12.36
N LYS A 611 -42.31 -6.13 -11.20
CA LYS A 611 -43.15 -6.12 -10.00
C LYS A 611 -44.39 -5.25 -10.15
N VAL A 612 -44.26 -4.07 -10.76
CA VAL A 612 -45.34 -3.07 -10.78
C VAL A 612 -46.19 -3.13 -12.04
N TYR A 613 -45.57 -3.31 -13.20
CA TYR A 613 -46.23 -3.34 -14.51
C TYR A 613 -46.38 -4.76 -15.09
N GLY A 614 -45.82 -5.78 -14.44
CA GLY A 614 -45.93 -7.17 -14.88
C GLY A 614 -45.07 -7.51 -16.09
N MET A 615 -44.12 -6.65 -16.45
CA MET A 615 -43.25 -6.78 -17.62
C MET A 615 -41.82 -6.35 -17.27
N ASP A 616 -40.83 -7.05 -17.80
CA ASP A 616 -39.44 -6.62 -17.67
C ASP A 616 -39.18 -5.29 -18.41
N ALA A 617 -38.04 -4.65 -18.12
CA ALA A 617 -37.72 -3.36 -18.71
C ALA A 617 -37.57 -3.41 -20.24
N ALA A 618 -37.12 -4.54 -20.80
CA ALA A 618 -36.98 -4.71 -22.24
C ALA A 618 -38.34 -4.73 -22.93
N THR A 619 -39.29 -5.49 -22.41
CA THR A 619 -40.65 -5.61 -22.93
C THR A 619 -41.41 -4.29 -22.77
N LEU A 620 -41.34 -3.67 -21.59
CA LEU A 620 -42.01 -2.40 -21.33
C LEU A 620 -41.44 -1.28 -22.21
N GLY A 621 -40.13 -1.22 -22.36
CA GLY A 621 -39.45 -0.28 -23.25
C GLY A 621 -39.80 -0.49 -24.73
N ALA A 622 -39.92 -1.75 -25.15
CA ALA A 622 -40.33 -2.09 -26.52
C ALA A 622 -41.78 -1.64 -26.81
N GLN A 623 -42.71 -1.87 -25.86
CA GLN A 623 -44.09 -1.42 -26.00
C GLN A 623 -44.21 0.11 -26.01
N PHE A 624 -43.45 0.80 -25.15
CA PHE A 624 -43.35 2.25 -25.16
C PHE A 624 -42.88 2.76 -26.52
N ARG A 625 -41.79 2.20 -27.05
CA ARG A 625 -41.24 2.56 -28.37
C ARG A 625 -42.24 2.32 -29.50
N ALA A 626 -42.93 1.17 -29.50
CA ALA A 626 -43.94 0.85 -30.50
C ALA A 626 -45.09 1.87 -30.49
N GLY A 627 -45.62 2.15 -29.29
CA GLY A 627 -46.70 3.12 -29.07
C GLY A 627 -46.36 4.55 -29.51
N LEU A 628 -45.08 4.95 -29.45
CA LEU A 628 -44.63 6.24 -29.97
C LEU A 628 -44.61 6.30 -31.50
N THR A 629 -44.27 5.20 -32.16
CA THR A 629 -44.18 5.13 -33.62
C THR A 629 -45.52 4.84 -34.31
N GLY A 630 -46.59 4.58 -33.54
CA GLY A 630 -47.89 4.18 -34.07
C GLY A 630 -47.88 2.80 -34.74
N LYS A 631 -46.93 1.94 -34.37
CA LYS A 631 -46.76 0.58 -34.90
C LYS A 631 -47.12 -0.48 -33.87
#